data_AF-A0A956PED1-F1
#
_entry.id   AF-A0A956PED1-F1
#
_cell.length_a   1.000
_cell.length_b   1.000
_cell.length_c   1.000
_cell.angle_alpha   90.00
_cell.angle_beta   90.00
_cell.angle_gamma   90.00
#
_symmetry.space_group_name_H-M   'P 1'
#
loop_
_entity.id
_entity.type
_entity.pdbx_description
1 polymer ?
#
loop_
_entity_poly.entity_id
_entity_poly.type
_entity_poly.pdbx_seq_one_letter_code
_entity_poly.pdbx_strand_id
1 'polypeptide(L)'
;MASTITLPTARDRDLGMVLLFVSAATYFAVPPLAYQFGLNRGLVAAYSAPLGVVMMVVGLACIFASRKRITVEGGEVSVKDGFFSKPLRLKYAASPTFRLSGFEDEGNGRSSEVWTVHMVDEGKQYLVDRRVGDLTSSRSLAERLAKAARGSVVETHNGKSYEFSTAELDLSFVERVHRYPEMLGQEVPEPSDKVVHFERTDSGVKIEWSLMRSGILFELFCVSAFLFAAAFVPLPGGPDGTGFSLYDAEVAQGDYSYFIGVAAFTLFSVIVAAGYRNTLEVIIPKRAQSRTTIWGIPVRGGRIALEELEHVAVSVTSRGPYLQLISDKRILKERLPATNIARWIGWEIRRRLAETTPERTSHIEQSVEMDAF
;
A
#
# COMPACT_ATOMS: atom_id res chain seq x y z
N MET A 1 -10.80 -11.53 -21.58
CA MET A 1 -11.26 -10.83 -20.37
C MET A 1 -10.10 -9.97 -19.90
N ALA A 2 -10.28 -8.65 -19.77
CA ALA A 2 -9.21 -7.77 -19.32
C ALA A 2 -8.99 -7.94 -17.81
N SER A 3 -7.77 -8.28 -17.39
CA SER A 3 -7.41 -8.34 -15.96
C SER A 3 -6.67 -7.06 -15.59
N THR A 4 -7.10 -6.36 -14.55
CA THR A 4 -6.44 -5.15 -14.06
C THR A 4 -5.91 -5.35 -12.65
N ILE A 5 -4.59 -5.22 -12.51
CA ILE A 5 -3.88 -5.30 -11.24
C ILE A 5 -3.50 -3.88 -10.80
N THR A 6 -3.91 -3.49 -9.61
CA THR A 6 -3.61 -2.16 -9.05
C THR A 6 -2.66 -2.24 -7.86
N LEU A 7 -1.58 -1.49 -7.91
CA LEU A 7 -0.51 -1.48 -6.92
C LEU A 7 -0.27 -0.06 -6.39
N PRO A 8 0.14 0.11 -5.13
CA PRO A 8 0.61 1.41 -4.66
C PRO A 8 1.90 1.79 -5.40
N THR A 9 2.03 3.06 -5.77
CA THR A 9 3.26 3.63 -6.33
C THR A 9 3.61 4.92 -5.61
N ALA A 10 4.90 5.26 -5.56
CA ALA A 10 5.39 6.52 -5.02
C ALA A 10 5.75 7.52 -6.14
N ARG A 11 5.51 7.17 -7.41
CA ARG A 11 6.00 7.94 -8.57
C ARG A 11 5.55 9.40 -8.61
N ASP A 12 4.29 9.67 -8.23
CA ASP A 12 3.76 11.04 -8.21
C ASP A 12 3.85 11.67 -6.81
N ARG A 13 4.46 11.00 -5.82
CA ARG A 13 4.42 11.44 -4.42
C ARG A 13 5.12 12.78 -4.25
N ASP A 14 6.28 12.96 -4.84
CA ASP A 14 7.07 14.19 -4.69
C ASP A 14 6.34 15.38 -5.33
N LEU A 15 5.74 15.17 -6.51
CA LEU A 15 4.85 16.14 -7.13
C LEU A 15 3.66 16.46 -6.22
N GLY A 16 3.04 15.45 -5.60
CA GLY A 16 1.95 15.64 -4.66
C GLY A 16 2.34 16.46 -3.44
N MET A 17 3.53 16.24 -2.87
CA MET A 17 4.07 17.04 -1.76
C MET A 17 4.28 18.50 -2.18
N VAL A 18 4.83 18.74 -3.38
CA VAL A 18 4.98 20.09 -3.94
C VAL A 18 3.63 20.78 -4.10
N LEU A 19 2.62 20.08 -4.61
CA LEU A 19 1.27 20.64 -4.80
C LEU A 19 0.58 21.00 -3.48
N LEU A 20 0.77 20.21 -2.42
CA LEU A 20 0.28 20.57 -1.09
C LEU A 20 0.96 21.83 -0.54
N PHE A 21 2.27 21.98 -0.77
CA PHE A 21 3.01 23.17 -0.38
C PHE A 21 2.49 24.42 -1.13
N VAL A 22 2.32 24.32 -2.45
CA VAL A 22 1.78 25.41 -3.28
C VAL A 22 0.32 25.74 -2.92
N SER A 23 -0.46 24.72 -2.54
CA SER A 23 -1.82 24.91 -2.03
C SER A 23 -1.85 25.74 -0.74
N ALA A 24 -1.00 25.41 0.24
CA ALA A 24 -0.89 26.19 1.46
C ALA A 24 -0.43 27.64 1.15
N ALA A 25 0.55 27.80 0.26
CA ALA A 25 1.03 29.12 -0.15
C ALA A 25 -0.07 29.96 -0.83
N THR A 26 -0.92 29.36 -1.67
CA THR A 26 -2.03 30.06 -2.33
C THR A 26 -3.14 30.49 -1.38
N TYR A 27 -3.31 29.80 -0.26
CA TYR A 27 -4.25 30.20 0.79
C TYR A 27 -3.70 31.25 1.74
N PHE A 28 -2.43 31.12 2.14
CA PHE A 28 -1.89 31.89 3.26
C PHE A 28 -0.91 32.98 2.83
N ALA A 29 -0.11 32.76 1.78
CA ALA A 29 0.92 33.71 1.35
C ALA A 29 0.43 34.63 0.22
N VAL A 30 -0.31 34.09 -0.75
CA VAL A 30 -0.74 34.83 -1.95
C VAL A 30 -1.70 35.99 -1.64
N PRO A 31 -2.72 35.85 -0.77
CA PRO A 31 -3.64 36.95 -0.49
C PRO A 31 -2.97 38.20 0.10
N PRO A 32 -2.18 38.11 1.20
CA PRO A 32 -1.54 39.28 1.78
C PRO A 32 -0.51 39.91 0.82
N LEU A 33 0.24 39.11 0.05
CA LEU A 33 1.13 39.60 -1.00
C LEU A 33 0.37 40.36 -2.09
N ALA A 34 -0.71 39.80 -2.60
CA ALA A 34 -1.49 40.44 -3.66
C ALA A 34 -2.10 41.77 -3.21
N TYR A 35 -2.51 41.88 -1.93
CA TYR A 35 -3.04 43.13 -1.38
C TYR A 35 -2.00 44.24 -1.30
N GLN A 36 -0.73 43.89 -1.08
CA GLN A 36 0.39 44.85 -1.08
C GLN A 36 0.68 45.42 -2.48
N PHE A 37 0.40 44.64 -3.53
CA PHE A 37 0.46 45.11 -4.91
C PHE A 37 -0.82 45.81 -5.38
N GLY A 38 -1.74 46.15 -4.46
CA GLY A 38 -2.96 46.90 -4.78
C GLY A 38 -4.05 46.10 -5.49
N LEU A 39 -3.97 44.76 -5.48
CA LEU A 39 -5.00 43.91 -6.09
C LEU A 39 -6.28 43.89 -5.24
N ASN A 40 -7.42 43.90 -5.90
CA ASN A 40 -8.74 43.90 -5.27
C ASN A 40 -8.92 42.65 -4.39
N ARG A 41 -9.28 42.87 -3.12
CA ARG A 41 -9.53 41.81 -2.12
C ARG A 41 -10.50 40.74 -2.59
N GLY A 42 -11.58 41.14 -3.26
CA GLY A 42 -12.59 40.23 -3.78
C GLY A 42 -12.08 39.34 -4.92
N LEU A 43 -11.29 39.89 -5.84
CA LEU A 43 -10.72 39.14 -6.96
C LEU A 43 -9.66 38.14 -6.49
N VAL A 44 -8.74 38.58 -5.64
CA VAL A 44 -7.70 37.71 -5.10
C VAL A 44 -8.31 36.56 -4.31
N ALA A 45 -9.27 36.85 -3.41
CA ALA A 45 -9.97 35.80 -2.66
C ALA A 45 -10.77 34.86 -3.58
N ALA A 46 -11.39 35.38 -4.64
CA ALA A 46 -12.14 34.59 -5.61
C ALA A 46 -11.26 33.64 -6.45
N TYR A 47 -9.96 33.89 -6.59
CA TYR A 47 -9.06 33.02 -7.37
C TYR A 47 -8.07 32.24 -6.53
N SER A 48 -7.54 32.81 -5.45
CA SER A 48 -6.50 32.18 -4.63
C SER A 48 -7.03 31.00 -3.83
N ALA A 49 -8.22 31.13 -3.23
CA ALA A 49 -8.83 30.06 -2.46
C ALA A 49 -9.26 28.87 -3.34
N PRO A 50 -9.98 29.05 -4.47
CA PRO A 50 -10.29 27.93 -5.36
C PRO A 50 -9.04 27.28 -5.96
N LEU A 51 -8.04 28.06 -6.34
CA LEU A 51 -6.78 27.51 -6.86
C LEU A 51 -6.05 26.69 -5.78
N GLY A 52 -6.01 27.18 -4.55
CA GLY A 52 -5.45 26.45 -3.42
C GLY A 52 -6.18 25.15 -3.15
N VAL A 53 -7.52 25.13 -3.21
CA VAL A 53 -8.30 23.89 -3.08
C VAL A 53 -7.97 22.92 -4.20
N VAL A 54 -7.93 23.39 -5.46
CA VAL A 54 -7.59 22.54 -6.60
C VAL A 54 -6.21 21.91 -6.42
N MET A 55 -5.20 22.71 -6.06
CA MET A 55 -3.84 22.20 -5.81
C MET A 55 -3.80 21.23 -4.63
N MET A 56 -4.58 21.48 -3.57
CA MET A 56 -4.71 20.56 -2.43
C MET A 56 -5.27 19.22 -2.89
N VAL A 57 -6.40 19.25 -3.60
CA VAL A 57 -7.11 18.04 -4.05
C VAL A 57 -6.24 17.23 -5.00
N VAL A 58 -5.57 17.89 -5.95
CA VAL A 58 -4.65 17.22 -6.88
C VAL A 58 -3.41 16.68 -6.14
N GLY A 59 -2.84 17.44 -5.20
CA GLY A 59 -1.70 17.00 -4.38
C GLY A 59 -2.03 15.78 -3.52
N LEU A 60 -3.17 15.82 -2.83
CA LEU A 60 -3.70 14.68 -2.07
C LEU A 60 -3.97 13.49 -2.98
N ALA A 61 -4.53 13.69 -4.18
CA ALA A 61 -4.72 12.62 -5.14
C ALA A 61 -3.38 11.99 -5.56
N CYS A 62 -2.35 12.78 -5.84
CA CYS A 62 -1.01 12.27 -6.17
C CYS A 62 -0.40 11.45 -5.02
N ILE A 63 -0.59 11.86 -3.76
CA ILE A 63 -0.04 11.15 -2.59
C ILE A 63 -0.83 9.89 -2.26
N PHE A 64 -2.16 9.95 -2.28
CA PHE A 64 -3.02 8.90 -1.74
C PHE A 64 -3.65 8.01 -2.81
N ALA A 65 -3.91 8.57 -4.00
CA ALA A 65 -4.61 7.91 -5.09
C ALA A 65 -3.68 7.52 -6.26
N SER A 66 -2.40 7.90 -6.25
CA SER A 66 -1.45 7.41 -7.25
C SER A 66 -1.29 5.90 -7.12
N ARG A 67 -1.52 5.20 -8.24
CA ARG A 67 -1.47 3.75 -8.35
C ARG A 67 -0.70 3.39 -9.62
N LYS A 68 0.05 2.30 -9.55
CA LYS A 68 0.50 1.57 -10.72
C LYS A 68 -0.61 0.62 -11.13
N ARG A 69 -1.09 0.75 -12.37
CA ARG A 69 -2.11 -0.11 -12.97
C ARG A 69 -1.45 -0.96 -14.05
N ILE A 70 -1.62 -2.27 -13.95
CA ILE A 70 -1.17 -3.21 -14.96
C ILE A 70 -2.40 -3.89 -15.53
N THR A 71 -2.65 -3.69 -16.82
CA THR A 71 -3.82 -4.24 -17.52
C THR A 71 -3.32 -5.29 -18.50
N VAL A 72 -3.86 -6.49 -18.44
CA VAL A 72 -3.57 -7.58 -19.38
C VAL A 72 -4.80 -7.78 -20.25
N GLU A 73 -4.67 -7.53 -21.54
CA GLU A 73 -5.76 -7.65 -22.51
C GLU A 73 -5.22 -8.01 -23.91
N GLY A 74 -5.80 -9.04 -24.53
CA GLY A 74 -5.62 -9.31 -25.96
C GLY A 74 -4.17 -9.50 -26.46
N GLY A 75 -3.29 -10.11 -25.66
CA GLY A 75 -1.88 -10.27 -26.04
C GLY A 75 -0.99 -9.08 -25.69
N GLU A 76 -1.49 -8.14 -24.87
CA GLU A 76 -0.75 -6.95 -24.45
C GLU A 76 -0.80 -6.77 -22.93
N VAL A 77 0.35 -6.43 -22.34
CA VAL A 77 0.47 -5.93 -20.97
C VAL A 77 0.67 -4.42 -21.02
N SER A 78 -0.32 -3.66 -20.55
CA SER A 78 -0.23 -2.21 -20.41
C SER A 78 0.10 -1.82 -18.96
N VAL A 79 1.21 -1.12 -18.77
CA VAL A 79 1.68 -0.63 -17.47
C VAL A 79 1.56 0.89 -17.42
N LYS A 80 0.67 1.40 -16.55
CA LYS A 80 0.57 2.83 -16.24
C LYS A 80 1.01 3.05 -14.79
N ASP A 81 2.09 3.78 -14.59
CA ASP A 81 2.70 4.00 -13.27
C ASP A 81 2.46 5.44 -12.79
N GLY A 82 1.37 5.64 -12.05
CA GLY A 82 0.94 6.98 -11.64
C GLY A 82 -0.01 7.66 -12.62
N PHE A 83 -0.40 8.90 -12.33
CA PHE A 83 -1.39 9.65 -13.10
C PHE A 83 -0.83 10.18 -14.43
N PHE A 84 0.38 10.73 -14.37
CA PHE A 84 0.98 11.51 -15.45
C PHE A 84 1.94 10.72 -16.34
N SER A 85 2.26 9.47 -15.98
CA SER A 85 3.09 8.64 -16.85
C SER A 85 2.32 8.18 -18.08
N LYS A 86 3.04 8.15 -19.22
CA LYS A 86 2.53 7.50 -20.42
C LYS A 86 2.46 5.99 -20.17
N PRO A 87 1.35 5.32 -20.54
CA PRO A 87 1.25 3.88 -20.39
C PRO A 87 2.27 3.19 -21.30
N LEU A 88 3.11 2.33 -20.71
CA LEU A 88 3.97 1.42 -21.44
C LEU A 88 3.11 0.26 -21.95
N ARG A 89 3.21 -0.06 -23.24
CA ARG A 89 2.45 -1.15 -23.87
C ARG A 89 3.43 -2.22 -24.34
N LEU A 90 3.32 -3.41 -23.75
CA LEU A 90 4.20 -4.54 -24.01
C LEU A 90 3.39 -5.63 -24.70
N LYS A 91 3.62 -5.84 -26.00
CA LYS A 91 2.97 -6.91 -26.75
C LYS A 91 3.72 -8.22 -26.54
N TYR A 92 2.98 -9.32 -26.48
CA TYR A 92 3.51 -10.67 -26.43
C TYR A 92 2.80 -11.55 -27.45
N ALA A 93 3.55 -12.48 -28.06
CA ALA A 93 3.07 -13.30 -29.18
C ALA A 93 2.30 -14.55 -28.72
N ALA A 94 2.77 -15.22 -27.66
CA ALA A 94 2.22 -16.48 -27.17
C ALA A 94 1.96 -16.45 -25.65
N SER A 95 2.31 -17.50 -24.92
CA SER A 95 2.26 -17.58 -23.45
C SER A 95 3.57 -17.00 -22.86
N PRO A 96 3.59 -15.72 -22.42
CA PRO A 96 4.83 -15.09 -21.97
C PRO A 96 5.27 -15.68 -20.63
N THR A 97 6.58 -15.69 -20.39
CA THR A 97 7.13 -16.11 -19.10
C THR A 97 7.40 -14.89 -18.23
N PHE A 98 6.89 -14.87 -17.02
CA PHE A 98 7.20 -13.82 -16.04
C PHE A 98 8.35 -14.27 -15.15
N ARG A 99 9.51 -13.65 -15.34
CA ARG A 99 10.73 -13.92 -14.58
C ARG A 99 10.81 -13.01 -13.35
N LEU A 100 10.95 -13.62 -12.18
CA LEU A 100 11.23 -12.95 -10.91
C LEU A 100 12.72 -13.11 -10.58
N SER A 101 13.41 -11.98 -10.43
CA SER A 101 14.84 -11.94 -10.10
C SER A 101 15.12 -10.97 -8.97
N GLY A 102 15.99 -11.37 -8.04
CA GLY A 102 16.49 -10.52 -6.95
C GLY A 102 17.96 -10.19 -7.18
N PHE A 103 18.35 -8.96 -6.91
CA PHE A 103 19.75 -8.54 -6.88
C PHE A 103 19.97 -7.52 -5.76
N GLU A 104 21.18 -7.46 -5.21
CA GLU A 104 21.56 -6.40 -4.28
C GLU A 104 21.89 -5.13 -5.05
N ASP A 105 21.21 -4.04 -4.72
CA ASP A 105 21.47 -2.71 -5.25
C ASP A 105 22.18 -1.89 -4.18
N GLU A 106 23.47 -1.63 -4.41
CA GLU A 106 24.32 -0.78 -3.56
C GLU A 106 24.12 0.69 -3.96
N GLY A 107 23.03 1.29 -3.49
CA GLY A 107 22.72 2.70 -3.68
C GLY A 107 22.90 3.50 -2.39
N ASN A 108 23.56 4.66 -2.45
CA ASN A 108 23.73 5.60 -1.32
C ASN A 108 24.29 4.96 -0.02
N GLY A 109 25.28 4.06 -0.14
CA GLY A 109 25.98 3.49 1.01
C GLY A 109 25.16 2.51 1.85
N ARG A 110 24.01 2.03 1.34
CA ARG A 110 23.24 0.93 1.94
C ARG A 110 22.96 -0.11 0.86
N SER A 111 23.30 -1.38 1.11
CA SER A 111 22.83 -2.48 0.27
C SER A 111 21.33 -2.65 0.50
N SER A 112 20.58 -2.66 -0.59
CA SER A 112 19.14 -2.96 -0.54
C SER A 112 18.83 -4.03 -1.56
N GLU A 113 18.17 -5.10 -1.12
CA GLU A 113 17.73 -6.16 -2.01
C GLU A 113 16.60 -5.62 -2.90
N VAL A 114 16.75 -5.74 -4.22
CA VAL A 114 15.81 -5.27 -5.22
C VAL A 114 15.28 -6.45 -6.00
N TRP A 115 13.96 -6.55 -6.08
CA TRP A 115 13.24 -7.57 -6.82
C TRP A 115 12.62 -6.96 -8.08
N THR A 116 12.89 -7.60 -9.22
CA THR A 116 12.33 -7.21 -10.52
C THR A 116 11.45 -8.30 -11.10
N VAL A 117 10.36 -7.88 -11.73
CA VAL A 117 9.48 -8.73 -12.52
C VAL A 117 9.65 -8.37 -13.98
N HIS A 118 10.12 -9.33 -14.77
CA HIS A 118 10.29 -9.18 -16.20
C HIS A 118 9.30 -10.04 -16.98
N MET A 119 8.74 -9.51 -18.05
CA MET A 119 8.05 -10.30 -19.05
C MET A 119 9.08 -10.74 -20.10
N VAL A 120 9.23 -12.04 -20.28
CA VAL A 120 10.10 -12.66 -21.27
C VAL A 120 9.24 -13.27 -22.34
N ASP A 121 9.45 -12.85 -23.59
CA ASP A 121 8.73 -13.36 -24.75
C ASP A 121 9.64 -13.33 -25.98
N GLU A 122 9.73 -14.45 -26.71
CA GLU A 122 10.55 -14.60 -27.92
C GLU A 122 11.99 -14.03 -27.82
N GLY A 123 12.65 -14.23 -26.67
CA GLY A 123 14.01 -13.75 -26.41
C GLY A 123 14.13 -12.27 -26.04
N LYS A 124 13.02 -11.53 -25.97
CA LYS A 124 12.97 -10.15 -25.47
C LYS A 124 12.60 -10.14 -23.98
N GLN A 125 13.25 -9.27 -23.22
CA GLN A 125 13.00 -9.11 -21.78
C GLN A 125 12.54 -7.68 -21.49
N TYR A 126 11.31 -7.54 -20.99
CA TYR A 126 10.71 -6.26 -20.65
C TYR A 126 10.56 -6.11 -19.15
N LEU A 127 11.03 -5.01 -18.57
CA LEU A 127 10.82 -4.72 -17.16
C LEU A 127 9.37 -4.28 -16.91
N VAL A 128 8.63 -5.07 -16.12
CA VAL A 128 7.24 -4.78 -15.76
C VAL A 128 7.17 -4.07 -14.41
N ASP A 129 7.94 -4.54 -13.42
CA ASP A 129 7.97 -3.97 -12.07
C ASP A 129 9.34 -4.08 -11.41
N ARG A 130 9.66 -3.11 -10.54
CA ARG A 130 10.87 -3.08 -9.71
C ARG A 130 10.48 -2.62 -8.31
N ARG A 131 10.84 -3.42 -7.30
CA ARG A 131 10.57 -3.12 -5.88
C ARG A 131 11.77 -3.38 -5.00
N VAL A 132 11.91 -2.56 -3.97
CA VAL A 132 12.97 -2.70 -2.97
C VAL A 132 12.43 -3.53 -1.79
N GLY A 133 13.10 -4.61 -1.43
CA GLY A 133 12.92 -5.39 -0.20
C GLY A 133 11.62 -6.18 -0.06
N ASP A 134 10.88 -6.40 -1.15
CA ASP A 134 9.54 -7.00 -1.12
C ASP A 134 9.42 -8.15 -2.14
N LEU A 135 10.11 -9.26 -1.85
CA LEU A 135 10.05 -10.51 -2.61
C LEU A 135 8.61 -10.99 -2.76
N THR A 136 7.89 -11.07 -1.64
CA THR A 136 6.57 -11.72 -1.60
C THR A 136 5.54 -10.97 -2.45
N SER A 137 5.56 -9.64 -2.44
CA SER A 137 4.66 -8.87 -3.30
C SER A 137 5.08 -8.87 -4.78
N SER A 138 6.38 -9.00 -5.06
CA SER A 138 6.90 -9.16 -6.42
C SER A 138 6.54 -10.52 -7.01
N ARG A 139 6.63 -11.58 -6.19
CA ARG A 139 6.17 -12.93 -6.52
C ARG A 139 4.68 -12.97 -6.79
N SER A 140 3.85 -12.47 -5.87
CA SER A 140 2.39 -12.42 -6.08
C SER A 140 2.01 -11.65 -7.34
N LEU A 141 2.76 -10.59 -7.69
CA LEU A 141 2.55 -9.87 -8.94
C LEU A 141 2.87 -10.76 -10.16
N ALA A 142 4.02 -11.43 -10.16
CA ALA A 142 4.43 -12.33 -11.24
C ALA A 142 3.40 -13.45 -11.45
N GLU A 143 2.91 -14.07 -10.36
CA GLU A 143 1.87 -15.11 -10.41
C GLU A 143 0.57 -14.58 -11.02
N ARG A 144 0.08 -13.42 -10.58
CA ARG A 144 -1.14 -12.80 -11.13
C ARG A 144 -1.00 -12.44 -12.61
N LEU A 145 0.18 -11.99 -13.02
CA LEU A 145 0.46 -11.67 -14.42
C LEU A 145 0.51 -12.94 -15.28
N ALA A 146 1.15 -14.00 -14.78
CA ALA A 146 1.18 -15.29 -15.46
C ALA A 146 -0.23 -15.89 -15.61
N LYS A 147 -1.05 -15.87 -14.55
CA LYS A 147 -2.46 -16.28 -14.64
C LYS A 147 -3.24 -15.44 -15.66
N ALA A 148 -3.12 -14.12 -15.58
CA ALA A 148 -3.84 -13.21 -16.48
C ALA A 148 -3.44 -13.36 -17.95
N ALA A 149 -2.16 -13.61 -18.23
CA ALA A 149 -1.63 -13.77 -19.58
C ALA A 149 -1.64 -15.24 -20.07
N ARG A 150 -2.04 -16.20 -19.23
CA ARG A 150 -1.90 -17.65 -19.46
C ARG A 150 -0.45 -18.07 -19.74
N GLY A 151 0.48 -17.50 -18.99
CA GLY A 151 1.92 -17.72 -19.06
C GLY A 151 2.48 -18.63 -17.96
N SER A 152 3.80 -18.68 -17.82
CA SER A 152 4.50 -19.34 -16.70
C SER A 152 5.22 -18.32 -15.82
N VAL A 153 5.55 -18.71 -14.57
CA VAL A 153 6.43 -17.93 -13.69
C VAL A 153 7.75 -18.65 -13.56
N VAL A 154 8.85 -17.94 -13.74
CA VAL A 154 10.19 -18.45 -13.43
C VAL A 154 10.76 -17.67 -12.26
N GLU A 155 11.05 -18.38 -11.16
CA GLU A 155 11.69 -17.83 -9.98
C GLU A 155 13.16 -18.26 -9.96
N THR A 156 14.07 -17.29 -9.94
CA THR A 156 15.51 -17.57 -9.80
C THR A 156 15.93 -17.30 -8.36
N HIS A 157 16.32 -18.35 -7.64
CA HIS A 157 16.81 -18.27 -6.27
C HIS A 157 18.13 -19.02 -6.14
N ASN A 158 19.17 -18.36 -5.60
CA ASN A 158 20.52 -18.93 -5.40
C ASN A 158 21.10 -19.63 -6.64
N GLY A 159 20.89 -19.04 -7.83
CA GLY A 159 21.39 -19.59 -9.10
C GLY A 159 20.58 -20.76 -9.67
N LYS A 160 19.55 -21.25 -8.97
CA LYS A 160 18.59 -22.25 -9.49
C LYS A 160 17.32 -21.56 -9.98
N SER A 161 16.80 -22.01 -11.12
CA SER A 161 15.56 -21.50 -11.70
C SER A 161 14.46 -22.55 -11.55
N TYR A 162 13.33 -22.14 -10.98
CA TYR A 162 12.14 -22.95 -10.81
C TYR A 162 11.04 -22.40 -11.71
N GLU A 163 10.46 -23.25 -12.55
CA GLU A 163 9.34 -22.87 -13.42
C GLU A 163 8.03 -23.42 -12.85
N PHE A 164 7.05 -22.53 -12.71
CA PHE A 164 5.70 -22.85 -12.26
C PHE A 164 4.73 -22.62 -13.41
N SER A 165 3.99 -23.68 -13.75
CA SER A 165 2.95 -23.62 -14.79
C SER A 165 1.66 -23.00 -14.26
N THR A 166 0.80 -22.50 -15.15
CA THR A 166 -0.53 -21.94 -14.77
C THR A 166 -1.38 -22.92 -13.95
N ALA A 167 -1.31 -24.22 -14.24
CA ALA A 167 -2.05 -25.24 -13.51
C ALA A 167 -1.60 -25.40 -12.04
N GLU A 168 -0.35 -25.10 -11.74
CA GLU A 168 0.18 -25.13 -10.36
C GLU A 168 -0.08 -23.83 -9.59
N LEU A 169 -0.29 -22.72 -10.31
CA LEU A 169 -0.61 -21.41 -9.73
C LEU A 169 -2.04 -21.32 -9.20
N ASP A 170 -2.96 -22.17 -9.68
CA ASP A 170 -4.37 -22.21 -9.28
C ASP A 170 -4.64 -23.07 -8.03
N LEU A 171 -3.61 -23.70 -7.47
CA LEU A 171 -3.73 -24.46 -6.22
C LEU A 171 -3.94 -23.53 -5.02
N SER A 172 -4.70 -23.98 -4.01
CA SER A 172 -4.86 -23.26 -2.75
C SER A 172 -3.51 -23.13 -2.00
N PHE A 173 -3.38 -22.18 -1.08
CA PHE A 173 -2.15 -22.02 -0.28
C PHE A 173 -1.78 -23.31 0.46
N VAL A 174 -2.78 -24.01 1.03
CA VAL A 174 -2.59 -25.24 1.81
C VAL A 174 -2.01 -26.36 0.93
N GLU A 175 -2.58 -26.57 -0.25
CA GLU A 175 -2.08 -27.57 -1.21
C GLU A 175 -0.66 -27.27 -1.68
N ARG A 176 -0.34 -25.99 -1.91
CA ARG A 176 1.00 -25.56 -2.31
C ARG A 176 2.05 -25.81 -1.22
N VAL A 177 1.74 -25.53 0.04
CA VAL A 177 2.66 -25.79 1.16
C VAL A 177 2.85 -27.29 1.40
N HIS A 178 1.82 -28.11 1.23
CA HIS A 178 1.98 -29.57 1.31
C HIS A 178 2.90 -30.12 0.23
N ARG A 179 2.80 -29.60 -1.00
CA ARG A 179 3.66 -30.03 -2.10
C ARG A 179 5.08 -29.45 -2.00
N TYR A 180 5.21 -28.22 -1.49
CA TYR A 180 6.48 -27.51 -1.33
C TYR A 180 6.58 -26.88 0.07
N PRO A 181 7.06 -27.64 1.08
CA PRO A 181 7.15 -27.16 2.47
C PRO A 181 7.98 -25.89 2.64
N GLU A 182 8.93 -25.65 1.73
CA GLU A 182 9.79 -24.47 1.68
C GLU A 182 9.00 -23.15 1.54
N MET A 183 7.77 -23.20 1.00
CA MET A 183 6.88 -22.03 0.87
C MET A 183 6.36 -21.49 2.21
N LEU A 184 6.45 -22.28 3.28
CA LEU A 184 6.08 -21.84 4.63
C LEU A 184 6.98 -20.68 5.10
N GLY A 185 8.24 -20.67 4.64
CA GLY A 185 9.28 -19.74 5.07
C GLY A 185 9.91 -20.13 6.41
N GLN A 186 10.94 -19.38 6.81
CA GLN A 186 11.63 -19.60 8.09
C GLN A 186 10.74 -19.22 9.27
N GLU A 187 10.93 -19.95 10.38
CA GLU A 187 10.26 -19.65 11.65
C GLU A 187 10.63 -18.24 12.14
N VAL A 188 9.60 -17.47 12.48
CA VAL A 188 9.76 -16.11 13.00
C VAL A 188 9.44 -16.16 14.49
N PRO A 189 10.33 -15.69 15.39
CA PRO A 189 10.06 -15.69 16.82
C PRO A 189 8.92 -14.72 17.17
N GLU A 190 8.14 -15.09 18.19
CA GLU A 190 7.06 -14.24 18.70
C GLU A 190 7.63 -12.91 19.22
N PRO A 191 7.12 -11.76 18.73
CA PRO A 191 7.61 -10.47 19.17
C PRO A 191 7.24 -10.25 20.64
N SER A 192 8.21 -9.83 21.45
CA SER A 192 8.01 -9.48 22.87
C SER A 192 7.23 -8.17 23.08
N ASP A 193 6.89 -7.47 21.99
CA ASP A 193 6.22 -6.18 21.99
C ASP A 193 4.73 -6.27 22.39
N LYS A 194 4.37 -5.62 23.49
CA LYS A 194 2.98 -5.51 24.00
C LYS A 194 2.09 -4.54 23.20
N VAL A 195 2.47 -4.20 21.96
CA VAL A 195 1.78 -3.17 21.14
C VAL A 195 0.47 -3.69 20.54
N VAL A 196 0.35 -5.02 20.45
CA VAL A 196 -0.80 -5.70 19.86
C VAL A 196 -1.37 -6.66 20.90
N HIS A 197 -2.69 -6.67 21.02
CA HIS A 197 -3.38 -7.64 21.87
C HIS A 197 -3.62 -8.91 21.06
N PHE A 198 -3.06 -10.02 21.54
CA PHE A 198 -3.21 -11.33 20.93
C PHE A 198 -4.17 -12.16 21.77
N GLU A 199 -5.23 -12.65 21.14
CA GLU A 199 -6.16 -13.58 21.73
C GLU A 199 -6.14 -14.86 20.88
N ARG A 200 -5.45 -15.90 21.39
CA ARG A 200 -5.47 -17.23 20.79
C ARG A 200 -6.78 -17.89 21.20
N THR A 201 -7.60 -18.24 20.22
CA THR A 201 -8.81 -19.02 20.43
C THR A 201 -8.58 -20.43 19.92
N ASP A 202 -9.36 -21.40 20.40
CA ASP A 202 -9.27 -22.80 19.97
C ASP A 202 -9.47 -22.96 18.45
N SER A 203 -10.21 -22.03 17.84
CA SER A 203 -10.50 -21.98 16.41
C SER A 203 -9.65 -20.99 15.61
N GLY A 204 -8.69 -20.28 16.21
CA GLY A 204 -8.00 -19.22 15.46
C GLY A 204 -7.19 -18.22 16.25
N VAL A 205 -6.89 -17.10 15.59
CA VAL A 205 -6.13 -15.98 16.17
C VAL A 205 -6.91 -14.70 15.95
N LYS A 206 -7.18 -13.99 17.04
CA LYS A 206 -7.74 -12.65 17.02
C LYS A 206 -6.68 -11.66 17.46
N ILE A 207 -6.50 -10.64 16.64
CA ILE A 207 -5.42 -9.67 16.76
C ILE A 207 -6.05 -8.28 16.78
N GLU A 208 -5.80 -7.51 17.84
CA GLU A 208 -6.31 -6.16 17.97
C GLU A 208 -5.19 -5.15 18.21
N TRP A 209 -5.25 -4.02 17.50
CA TRP A 209 -4.32 -2.92 17.70
C TRP A 209 -5.00 -1.56 17.55
N SER A 210 -4.47 -0.57 18.26
CA SER A 210 -4.93 0.83 18.19
C SER A 210 -4.15 1.63 17.15
N LEU A 211 -4.77 2.71 16.64
CA LEU A 211 -4.07 3.66 15.76
C LEU A 211 -2.94 4.42 16.48
N MET A 212 -3.05 4.50 17.81
CA MET A 212 -2.25 5.32 18.72
C MET A 212 -0.73 5.03 18.71
N ARG A 213 -0.26 4.07 17.92
CA ARG A 213 1.17 3.78 17.69
C ARG A 213 1.53 3.53 16.22
N SER A 214 0.63 3.84 15.30
CA SER A 214 0.90 3.78 13.85
C SER A 214 1.56 5.08 13.38
N GLY A 215 2.37 5.03 12.31
CA GLY A 215 2.99 6.22 11.70
C GLY A 215 2.00 7.32 11.29
N ILE A 216 0.68 7.06 11.33
CA ILE A 216 -0.38 8.05 11.10
C ILE A 216 -0.38 9.14 12.18
N LEU A 217 -0.04 8.83 13.44
CA LEU A 217 0.11 9.86 14.49
C LEU A 217 1.29 10.80 14.19
N PHE A 218 2.39 10.24 13.72
CA PHE A 218 3.53 11.02 13.27
C PHE A 218 3.16 11.86 12.05
N GLU A 219 2.45 11.30 11.07
CA GLU A 219 1.94 12.02 9.90
C GLU A 219 1.00 13.18 10.32
N LEU A 220 0.07 12.96 11.27
CA LEU A 220 -0.83 13.99 11.83
C LEU A 220 -0.09 15.07 12.63
N PHE A 221 0.91 14.66 13.43
CA PHE A 221 1.77 15.58 14.15
C PHE A 221 2.59 16.44 13.18
N CYS A 222 3.18 15.86 12.15
CA CYS A 222 3.91 16.58 11.12
C CYS A 222 3.03 17.58 10.39
N VAL A 223 1.79 17.21 10.04
CA VAL A 223 0.83 18.15 9.41
C VAL A 223 0.50 19.31 10.36
N SER A 224 0.22 19.02 11.63
CA SER A 224 -0.12 20.05 12.63
C SER A 224 1.07 20.97 12.92
N ALA A 225 2.27 20.41 13.09
CA ALA A 225 3.51 21.14 13.30
C ALA A 225 3.91 21.98 12.08
N PHE A 226 3.69 21.46 10.88
CA PHE A 226 3.95 22.19 9.64
C PHE A 226 2.99 23.38 9.48
N LEU A 227 1.69 23.18 9.73
CA LEU A 227 0.71 24.28 9.73
C LEU A 227 1.09 25.36 10.75
N PHE A 228 1.50 24.95 11.94
CA PHE A 228 1.97 25.90 12.95
C PHE A 228 3.25 26.64 12.52
N ALA A 229 4.26 25.93 12.00
CA ALA A 229 5.52 26.51 11.57
C ALA A 229 5.36 27.45 10.35
N ALA A 230 4.44 27.13 9.43
CA ALA A 230 4.14 27.97 8.27
C ALA A 230 3.67 29.37 8.65
N ALA A 231 3.06 29.54 9.83
CA ALA A 231 2.61 30.83 10.33
C ALA A 231 3.76 31.78 10.70
N PHE A 232 4.97 31.25 10.95
CA PHE A 232 6.16 32.02 11.34
C PHE A 232 7.15 32.23 10.19
N VAL A 233 6.86 31.71 9.00
CA VAL A 233 7.70 31.94 7.82
C VAL A 233 7.52 33.40 7.38
N PRO A 234 8.59 34.20 7.28
CA PRO A 234 8.50 35.59 6.88
C PRO A 234 8.08 35.69 5.41
N LEU A 235 6.97 36.37 5.15
CA LEU A 235 6.50 36.68 3.81
C LEU A 235 7.10 38.02 3.37
N PRO A 236 7.60 38.14 2.14
CA PRO A 236 8.11 39.42 1.64
C PRO A 236 6.98 40.45 1.53
N GLY A 237 7.26 41.73 1.83
CA GLY A 237 6.37 42.85 1.48
C GLY A 237 5.76 43.67 2.62
N GLY A 238 6.27 43.59 3.85
CA GLY A 238 5.80 44.46 4.94
C GLY A 238 5.94 45.96 4.61
N PRO A 239 5.21 46.85 5.31
CA PRO A 239 5.21 48.30 5.07
C PRO A 239 6.61 48.94 5.05
N ASP A 240 7.56 48.33 5.75
CA ASP A 240 8.94 48.79 5.91
C ASP A 240 9.94 48.01 5.02
N GLY A 241 9.46 47.17 4.10
CA GLY A 241 10.30 46.30 3.26
C GLY A 241 10.93 45.10 3.99
N THR A 242 10.74 45.01 5.30
CA THR A 242 11.05 43.84 6.12
C THR A 242 9.90 42.84 6.01
N GLY A 243 10.21 41.55 5.83
CA GLY A 243 9.16 40.52 5.75
C GLY A 243 8.34 40.44 7.03
N PHE A 244 7.06 40.10 6.94
CA PHE A 244 6.16 39.90 8.08
C PHE A 244 5.62 38.46 8.04
N SER A 245 5.47 37.83 9.20
CA SER A 245 4.90 36.49 9.28
C SER A 245 3.36 36.54 9.38
N LEU A 246 2.69 35.41 9.13
CA LEU A 246 1.24 35.30 9.32
C LEU A 246 0.87 35.59 10.78
N TYR A 247 1.73 35.16 11.72
CA TYR A 247 1.61 35.47 13.13
C TYR A 247 1.64 36.98 13.40
N ASP A 248 2.57 37.72 12.79
CA ASP A 248 2.67 39.18 12.97
C ASP A 248 1.43 39.90 12.41
N ALA A 249 0.89 39.40 11.29
CA ALA A 249 -0.32 39.94 10.68
C ALA A 249 -1.57 39.72 11.57
N GLU A 250 -1.72 38.54 12.17
CA GLU A 250 -2.83 38.23 13.08
C GLU A 250 -2.73 38.99 14.41
N VAL A 251 -1.53 39.12 14.98
CA VAL A 251 -1.30 39.93 16.19
C VAL A 251 -1.60 41.42 15.94
N ALA A 252 -1.26 41.94 14.76
CA ALA A 252 -1.54 43.34 14.41
C ALA A 252 -3.04 43.61 14.17
N GLN A 253 -3.80 42.62 13.69
CA GLN A 253 -5.23 42.74 13.40
C GLN A 253 -6.14 42.28 14.56
N GLY A 254 -5.61 41.52 15.52
CA GLY A 254 -6.36 40.94 16.63
C GLY A 254 -7.28 39.78 16.23
N ASP A 255 -7.15 39.25 15.02
CA ASP A 255 -7.92 38.12 14.49
C ASP A 255 -7.05 36.87 14.50
N TYR A 256 -7.34 35.95 15.43
CA TYR A 256 -6.60 34.69 15.64
C TYR A 256 -7.32 33.48 15.03
N SER A 257 -8.23 33.70 14.07
CA SER A 257 -9.06 32.65 13.48
C SER A 257 -8.25 31.50 12.86
N TYR A 258 -7.07 31.76 12.30
CA TYR A 258 -6.17 30.73 11.79
C TYR A 258 -5.69 29.77 12.90
N PHE A 259 -5.13 30.30 13.99
CA PHE A 259 -4.60 29.47 15.08
C PHE A 259 -5.71 28.69 15.79
N ILE A 260 -6.90 29.28 15.95
CA ILE A 260 -8.08 28.60 16.49
C ILE A 260 -8.48 27.43 15.60
N GLY A 261 -8.49 27.62 14.27
CA GLY A 261 -8.77 26.56 13.30
C GLY A 261 -7.77 25.40 13.37
N VAL A 262 -6.47 25.70 13.42
CA VAL A 262 -5.40 24.69 13.57
C VAL A 262 -5.52 23.92 14.89
N ALA A 263 -5.81 24.61 16.00
CA ALA A 263 -6.00 23.97 17.30
C ALA A 263 -7.21 23.04 17.34
N ALA A 264 -8.35 23.48 16.80
CA ALA A 264 -9.57 22.68 16.71
C ALA A 264 -9.38 21.42 15.84
N PHE A 265 -8.71 21.55 14.69
CA PHE A 265 -8.37 20.44 13.81
C PHE A 265 -7.47 19.41 14.50
N THR A 266 -6.45 19.88 15.22
CA THR A 266 -5.52 19.03 15.95
C THR A 266 -6.25 18.24 17.04
N LEU A 267 -7.09 18.92 17.83
CA LEU A 267 -7.87 18.30 18.90
C LEU A 267 -8.84 17.23 18.36
N PHE A 268 -9.58 17.55 17.30
CA PHE A 268 -10.49 16.60 16.66
C PHE A 268 -9.75 15.35 16.15
N SER A 269 -8.59 15.54 15.52
CA SER A 269 -7.77 14.44 15.01
C SER A 269 -7.29 13.49 16.12
N VAL A 270 -6.91 14.04 17.28
CA VAL A 270 -6.53 13.26 18.47
C VAL A 270 -7.70 12.43 19.00
N ILE A 271 -8.90 13.01 19.07
CA ILE A 271 -10.12 12.31 19.53
C ILE A 271 -10.46 11.14 18.60
N VAL A 272 -10.41 11.36 17.29
CA VAL A 272 -10.65 10.28 16.30
C VAL A 272 -9.60 9.18 16.42
N ALA A 273 -8.32 9.55 16.56
CA ALA A 273 -7.23 8.59 16.72
C ALA A 273 -7.36 7.74 18.00
N ALA A 274 -7.84 8.32 19.10
CA ALA A 274 -8.05 7.63 20.37
C ALA A 274 -9.09 6.50 20.26
N GLY A 275 -10.20 6.78 19.58
CA GLY A 275 -11.29 5.82 19.36
C GLY A 275 -11.00 4.74 18.34
N TYR A 276 -9.94 4.86 17.54
CA TYR A 276 -9.67 3.94 16.45
C TYR A 276 -9.08 2.60 16.93
N ARG A 277 -9.65 1.51 16.43
CA ARG A 277 -9.19 0.12 16.64
C ARG A 277 -9.26 -0.66 15.33
N ASN A 278 -8.22 -1.43 15.04
CA ASN A 278 -8.22 -2.45 14.01
C ASN A 278 -8.21 -3.83 14.64
N THR A 279 -9.00 -4.73 14.07
CA THR A 279 -9.08 -6.12 14.47
C THR A 279 -8.91 -6.98 13.23
N LEU A 280 -7.97 -7.92 13.29
CA LEU A 280 -7.85 -9.01 12.32
C LEU A 280 -8.16 -10.31 13.05
N GLU A 281 -9.20 -10.98 12.59
CA GLU A 281 -9.66 -12.25 13.12
C GLU A 281 -9.47 -13.32 12.05
N VAL A 282 -8.63 -14.30 12.33
CA VAL A 282 -8.42 -15.47 11.46
C VAL A 282 -9.04 -16.67 12.15
N ILE A 283 -10.19 -17.10 11.66
CA ILE A 283 -10.94 -18.27 12.16
C ILE A 283 -10.60 -19.43 11.23
N ILE A 284 -9.78 -20.37 11.69
CA ILE A 284 -9.33 -21.52 10.93
C ILE A 284 -10.31 -22.68 11.13
N PRO A 285 -10.74 -23.39 10.07
CA PRO A 285 -10.40 -23.22 8.65
C PRO A 285 -11.39 -22.32 7.87
N LYS A 286 -12.24 -21.53 8.56
CA LYS A 286 -13.40 -20.89 7.93
C LYS A 286 -13.09 -19.60 7.16
N ARG A 287 -12.50 -18.59 7.81
CA ARG A 287 -12.38 -17.24 7.23
C ARG A 287 -11.32 -16.38 7.88
N ALA A 288 -10.75 -15.46 7.10
CA ALA A 288 -10.06 -14.28 7.60
C ALA A 288 -10.96 -13.06 7.48
N GLN A 289 -11.11 -12.33 8.58
CA GLN A 289 -11.93 -11.12 8.68
C GLN A 289 -11.12 -9.97 9.25
N SER A 290 -11.11 -8.86 8.52
CA SER A 290 -10.59 -7.58 9.01
C SER A 290 -11.75 -6.64 9.35
N ARG A 291 -11.62 -5.91 10.46
CA ARG A 291 -12.55 -4.89 10.90
C ARG A 291 -11.81 -3.68 11.48
N THR A 292 -12.13 -2.51 10.96
CA THR A 292 -11.75 -1.21 11.53
C THR A 292 -12.95 -0.60 12.22
N THR A 293 -12.76 -0.14 13.46
CA THR A 293 -13.78 0.58 14.23
C THR A 293 -13.24 1.91 14.75
N ILE A 294 -14.12 2.90 14.89
CA ILE A 294 -13.84 4.17 15.57
C ILE A 294 -14.90 4.30 16.67
N TRP A 295 -14.48 4.33 17.93
CA TRP A 295 -15.38 4.35 19.09
C TRP A 295 -16.43 3.21 19.04
N GLY A 296 -16.01 2.02 18.58
CA GLY A 296 -16.87 0.86 18.40
C GLY A 296 -17.73 0.86 17.12
N ILE A 297 -17.81 1.97 16.40
CA ILE A 297 -18.57 2.10 15.15
C ILE A 297 -17.75 1.50 14.01
N PRO A 298 -18.26 0.53 13.24
CA PRO A 298 -17.53 -0.06 12.11
C PRO A 298 -17.38 0.94 10.96
N VAL A 299 -16.15 1.18 10.53
CA VAL A 299 -15.83 2.13 9.44
C VAL A 299 -15.38 1.41 8.19
N ARG A 300 -14.66 0.29 8.35
CA ARG A 300 -14.14 -0.51 7.24
C ARG A 300 -14.08 -1.97 7.64
N GLY A 301 -14.25 -2.87 6.69
CA GLY A 301 -14.03 -4.28 6.94
C GLY A 301 -13.96 -5.10 5.66
N GLY A 302 -13.51 -6.33 5.81
CA GLY A 302 -13.48 -7.28 4.74
C GLY A 302 -13.34 -8.72 5.21
N ARG A 303 -13.77 -9.64 4.36
CA ARG A 303 -13.72 -11.07 4.62
C ARG A 303 -13.16 -11.80 3.40
N ILE A 304 -12.37 -12.83 3.65
CA ILE A 304 -11.88 -13.83 2.68
C ILE A 304 -12.12 -15.21 3.30
N ALA A 305 -12.66 -16.14 2.52
CA ALA A 305 -12.73 -17.55 2.91
C ALA A 305 -11.32 -18.15 2.82
N LEU A 306 -10.91 -18.96 3.81
CA LEU A 306 -9.53 -19.48 3.83
C LEU A 306 -9.26 -20.53 2.74
N GLU A 307 -10.30 -21.18 2.23
CA GLU A 307 -10.22 -22.09 1.07
C GLU A 307 -9.85 -21.36 -0.24
N GLU A 308 -10.22 -20.08 -0.38
CA GLU A 308 -9.89 -19.25 -1.54
C GLU A 308 -8.54 -18.53 -1.36
N LEU A 309 -7.84 -18.76 -0.24
CA LEU A 309 -6.60 -18.07 0.07
C LEU A 309 -5.46 -18.68 -0.72
N GLU A 310 -4.86 -17.87 -1.58
CA GLU A 310 -3.72 -18.25 -2.41
C GLU A 310 -2.40 -17.88 -1.77
N HIS A 311 -2.36 -16.72 -1.11
CA HIS A 311 -1.11 -16.20 -0.60
C HIS A 311 -1.27 -15.32 0.65
N VAL A 312 -0.28 -15.40 1.53
CA VAL A 312 -0.11 -14.54 2.70
C VAL A 312 1.19 -13.79 2.55
N ALA A 313 1.12 -12.50 2.25
CA ALA A 313 2.29 -11.67 2.00
C ALA A 313 2.50 -10.61 3.09
N VAL A 314 3.76 -10.28 3.35
CA VAL A 314 4.14 -9.18 4.25
C VAL A 314 4.98 -8.21 3.43
N SER A 315 4.46 -6.99 3.25
CA SER A 315 5.12 -5.93 2.48
C SER A 315 5.52 -4.79 3.40
N VAL A 316 6.76 -4.34 3.34
CA VAL A 316 7.20 -3.12 4.05
C VAL A 316 7.24 -1.97 3.07
N THR A 317 6.50 -0.90 3.36
CA THR A 317 6.51 0.31 2.54
C THR A 317 7.03 1.50 3.35
N SER A 318 7.20 2.65 2.72
CA SER A 318 7.48 3.92 3.43
C SER A 318 6.38 4.33 4.42
N ARG A 319 5.17 3.77 4.30
CA ARG A 319 4.08 3.94 5.28
C ARG A 319 4.14 2.87 6.38
N GLY A 320 5.14 2.01 6.39
CA GLY A 320 5.26 0.92 7.35
C GLY A 320 4.80 -0.43 6.80
N PRO A 321 4.72 -1.43 7.68
CA PRO A 321 4.52 -2.82 7.30
C PRO A 321 3.03 -3.12 7.08
N TYR A 322 2.76 -3.96 6.09
CA TYR A 322 1.43 -4.43 5.76
C TYR A 322 1.40 -5.93 5.67
N LEU A 323 0.37 -6.54 6.24
CA LEU A 323 -0.03 -7.91 5.99
C LEU A 323 -1.07 -7.93 4.87
N GLN A 324 -0.88 -8.80 3.89
CA GLN A 324 -1.78 -8.97 2.75
C GLN A 324 -2.24 -10.43 2.69
N LEU A 325 -3.55 -10.64 2.75
CA LEU A 325 -4.19 -11.92 2.49
C LEU A 325 -4.81 -11.85 1.10
N ILE A 326 -4.37 -12.75 0.23
CA ILE A 326 -4.59 -12.66 -1.20
C ILE A 326 -5.38 -13.89 -1.66
N SER A 327 -6.52 -13.62 -2.29
CA SER A 327 -7.29 -14.57 -3.11
C SER A 327 -7.42 -14.02 -4.53
N ASP A 328 -7.90 -14.86 -5.46
CA ASP A 328 -8.26 -14.44 -6.81
C ASP A 328 -9.32 -13.32 -6.82
N LYS A 329 -10.31 -13.42 -5.92
CA LYS A 329 -11.45 -12.50 -5.88
C LYS A 329 -11.17 -11.22 -5.09
N ARG A 330 -10.28 -11.29 -4.09
CA ARG A 330 -10.09 -10.20 -3.12
C ARG A 330 -8.69 -10.18 -2.50
N ILE A 331 -8.19 -8.97 -2.23
CA ILE A 331 -7.03 -8.73 -1.38
C ILE A 331 -7.49 -8.02 -0.10
N LEU A 332 -7.21 -8.61 1.06
CA LEU A 332 -7.26 -7.92 2.34
C LEU A 332 -5.87 -7.38 2.65
N LYS A 333 -5.75 -6.09 2.95
CA LYS A 333 -4.48 -5.44 3.22
C LYS A 333 -4.58 -4.62 4.49
N GLU A 334 -3.83 -5.03 5.52
CA GLU A 334 -3.84 -4.42 6.84
C GLU A 334 -2.49 -3.82 7.19
N ARG A 335 -2.50 -2.58 7.70
CA ARG A 335 -1.29 -1.89 8.19
C ARG A 335 -1.03 -2.29 9.63
N LEU A 336 0.15 -2.82 9.89
CA LEU A 336 0.57 -3.26 11.21
C LEU A 336 1.54 -2.25 11.86
N PRO A 337 1.64 -2.23 13.20
CA PRO A 337 2.45 -1.24 13.90
C PRO A 337 3.96 -1.45 13.71
N ALA A 338 4.42 -2.70 13.53
CA ALA A 338 5.84 -3.00 13.40
C ALA A 338 6.12 -4.19 12.46
N THR A 339 7.31 -4.20 11.86
CA THR A 339 7.68 -5.17 10.79
C THR A 339 7.88 -6.57 11.35
N ASN A 340 8.49 -6.69 12.53
CA ASN A 340 8.60 -7.95 13.28
C ASN A 340 7.21 -8.56 13.54
N ILE A 341 6.26 -7.74 13.98
CA ILE A 341 4.86 -8.15 14.20
C ILE A 341 4.22 -8.62 12.90
N ALA A 342 4.39 -7.87 11.81
CA ALA A 342 3.85 -8.26 10.51
C ALA A 342 4.41 -9.58 9.98
N ARG A 343 5.72 -9.78 10.11
CA ARG A 343 6.39 -11.03 9.73
C ARG A 343 5.92 -12.20 10.58
N TRP A 344 5.85 -12.02 11.90
CA TRP A 344 5.39 -13.06 12.82
C TRP A 344 3.93 -13.44 12.57
N ILE A 345 3.01 -12.47 12.46
CA ILE A 345 1.60 -12.74 12.15
C ILE A 345 1.47 -13.45 10.80
N GLY A 346 2.21 -12.99 9.79
CA GLY A 346 2.22 -13.63 8.48
C GLY A 346 2.66 -15.08 8.57
N TRP A 347 3.71 -15.37 9.31
CA TRP A 347 4.20 -16.74 9.54
C TRP A 347 3.22 -17.60 10.35
N GLU A 348 2.67 -17.10 11.46
CA GLU A 348 1.73 -17.83 12.31
C GLU A 348 0.47 -18.25 11.54
N ILE A 349 -0.07 -17.35 10.70
CA ILE A 349 -1.20 -17.67 9.81
C ILE A 349 -0.82 -18.79 8.85
N ARG A 350 0.34 -18.70 8.20
CA ARG A 350 0.81 -19.74 7.27
C ARG A 350 1.00 -21.08 7.98
N ARG A 351 1.61 -21.09 9.17
CA ARG A 351 1.86 -22.30 9.97
C ARG A 351 0.54 -23.00 10.30
N ARG A 352 -0.42 -22.28 10.90
CA ARG A 352 -1.70 -22.88 11.28
C ARG A 352 -2.53 -23.35 10.08
N LEU A 353 -2.41 -22.70 8.93
CA LEU A 353 -3.03 -23.15 7.68
C LEU A 353 -2.37 -24.42 7.12
N ALA A 354 -1.07 -24.57 7.29
CA ALA A 354 -0.36 -25.79 6.89
C ALA A 354 -0.66 -26.98 7.83
N GLU A 355 -0.99 -26.70 9.09
CA GLU A 355 -1.39 -27.72 10.07
C GLU A 355 -2.82 -28.24 9.84
N THR A 356 -3.67 -27.50 9.13
CA THR A 356 -4.98 -28.00 8.69
C THR A 356 -4.81 -29.02 7.56
N THR A 357 -4.93 -30.30 7.89
CA THR A 357 -4.89 -31.43 6.97
C THR A 357 -5.93 -31.27 5.86
N PRO A 358 -5.61 -31.58 4.58
CA PRO A 358 -6.58 -31.57 3.50
C PRO A 358 -7.44 -32.84 3.58
N GLU A 359 -8.29 -32.97 4.60
CA GLU A 359 -9.36 -33.95 4.55
C GLU A 359 -10.51 -33.40 3.72
N ARG A 360 -10.63 -33.94 2.50
CA ARG A 360 -11.67 -33.76 1.46
C ARG A 360 -11.41 -32.73 0.36
N THR A 361 -10.53 -33.11 -0.57
CA THR A 361 -10.79 -32.98 -2.01
C THR A 361 -10.65 -34.33 -2.74
N SER A 362 -10.88 -35.45 -2.05
CA SER A 362 -11.12 -36.76 -2.67
C SER A 362 -12.56 -36.86 -3.20
N HIS A 363 -12.87 -36.08 -4.23
CA HIS A 363 -13.92 -36.39 -5.19
C HIS A 363 -13.52 -35.76 -6.52
N ILE A 364 -12.57 -36.39 -7.22
CA ILE A 364 -12.57 -36.75 -8.65
C ILE A 364 -11.38 -37.73 -8.78
N GLU A 365 -11.47 -38.88 -8.11
CA GLU A 365 -10.90 -40.12 -8.66
C GLU A 365 -12.02 -40.78 -9.45
N GLN A 366 -12.13 -40.40 -10.71
CA GLN A 366 -12.49 -41.36 -11.75
C GLN A 366 -11.33 -41.36 -12.74
N SER A 367 -10.29 -42.08 -12.33
CA SER A 367 -9.52 -42.90 -13.24
C SER A 367 -10.50 -43.67 -14.13
N VAL A 368 -10.67 -43.21 -15.37
CA VAL A 368 -11.04 -44.12 -16.44
C VAL A 368 -9.75 -44.83 -16.81
N GLU A 369 -9.52 -45.97 -16.16
CA GLU A 369 -8.65 -47.00 -16.70
C GLU A 369 -9.15 -47.33 -18.11
N MET A 370 -8.29 -47.08 -19.10
CA MET A 370 -8.35 -47.78 -20.37
C MET A 370 -7.91 -49.22 -20.10
N ASP A 371 -8.88 -50.13 -20.01
CA ASP A 371 -8.61 -51.54 -20.29
C ASP A 371 -8.76 -51.79 -21.78
N ALA A 372 -7.66 -52.23 -22.38
CA ALA A 372 -7.63 -52.83 -23.69
C ALA A 372 -8.31 -54.20 -23.63
N PHE A 373 -9.35 -54.39 -24.46
CA PHE A 373 -9.59 -55.59 -25.26
C PHE A 373 -10.34 -55.20 -26.53
#